data_AF-A0A8S3A8U1-F1
#
_entry.id   AF-A0A8S3A8U1-F1
#
_cell.length_a   1.000
_cell.length_b   1.000
_cell.length_c   1.000
_cell.angle_alpha   90.00
_cell.angle_beta   90.00
_cell.angle_gamma   90.00
#
_symmetry.space_group_name_H-M   'P 1'
#
loop_
_entity.id
_entity.type
_entity.pdbx_description
1 polymer ?
#
loop_
_entity_poly.entity_id
_entity_poly.type
_entity_poly.pdbx_seq_one_letter_code
_entity_poly.pdbx_strand_id
1 'polypeptide(L)'
;MSISDNIKKFAGTTKEAPGRFILEYQQKAKSTYGWDNETTLNSISHWLTDAAAEWYQQLIQSNELPKSWDTFVKFFLARFSSPERKEALKIQRNQCRQGLNESVA
;
A
#
# COMPACT_ATOMS: atom_id res chain seq x y z
N MET A 1 1.23 -0.51 -29.87
CA MET A 1 1.69 0.06 -28.59
C MET A 1 1.09 -0.78 -27.48
N SER A 2 1.87 -1.67 -26.87
CA SER A 2 1.40 -2.50 -25.77
C SER A 2 1.28 -1.60 -24.54
N ILE A 3 0.08 -1.12 -24.25
CA ILE A 3 -0.22 -0.53 -22.95
C ILE A 3 -0.22 -1.72 -21.99
N SER A 4 0.93 -2.03 -21.42
CA SER A 4 1.02 -3.01 -20.35
C SER A 4 0.16 -2.49 -19.21
N ASP A 5 -0.99 -3.12 -19.03
CA ASP A 5 -2.03 -2.90 -18.01
C ASP A 5 -1.52 -3.23 -16.59
N ASN A 6 -0.26 -2.89 -16.30
CA ASN A 6 0.45 -3.25 -15.09
C ASN A 6 0.26 -2.12 -14.07
N ILE A 7 -0.93 -2.00 -13.48
CA ILE A 7 -0.96 -1.42 -12.12
C ILE A 7 -0.24 -2.46 -11.26
N LYS A 8 0.91 -2.07 -10.70
CA LYS A 8 1.63 -2.96 -9.80
C LYS A 8 0.78 -3.16 -8.56
N LYS A 9 0.55 -4.41 -8.19
CA LYS A 9 -0.10 -4.75 -6.93
C LYS A 9 0.74 -4.22 -5.76
N PHE A 10 0.06 -3.79 -4.71
CA PHE A 10 0.66 -3.25 -3.50
C PHE A 10 0.56 -4.28 -2.37
N ALA A 11 1.70 -4.79 -1.93
CA ALA A 11 1.75 -5.81 -0.88
C ALA A 11 1.75 -5.21 0.54
N GLY A 12 1.93 -3.90 0.68
CA GLY A 12 2.07 -3.26 1.98
C GLY A 12 3.43 -3.44 2.61
N THR A 13 4.44 -3.81 1.82
CA THR A 13 5.82 -3.91 2.27
C THR A 13 6.43 -2.52 2.41
N THR A 14 7.53 -2.48 3.13
CA THR A 14 8.19 -1.25 3.54
C THR A 14 9.20 -0.75 2.52
N LYS A 15 9.46 -1.55 1.48
CA LYS A 15 10.18 -1.16 0.27
C LYS A 15 9.26 -0.44 -0.73
N GLU A 16 7.96 -0.58 -0.56
CA GLU A 16 6.97 0.05 -1.42
C GLU A 16 6.63 1.45 -0.93
N ALA A 17 6.35 2.34 -1.89
CA ALA A 17 5.99 3.72 -1.62
C ALA A 17 4.45 3.87 -1.73
N PRO A 18 3.70 3.84 -0.62
CA PRO A 18 2.24 3.88 -0.64
C PRO A 18 1.68 5.12 -1.35
N GLY A 19 2.28 6.29 -1.13
CA GLY A 19 1.88 7.51 -1.84
C GLY A 19 2.08 7.46 -3.35
N ARG A 20 3.16 6.82 -3.80
CA ARG A 20 3.40 6.63 -5.24
C ARG A 20 2.40 5.66 -5.85
N PHE A 21 2.11 4.55 -5.16
CA PHE A 21 1.10 3.59 -5.59
C PHE A 21 -0.28 4.24 -5.78
N ILE A 22 -0.76 5.00 -4.79
CA ILE A 22 -2.05 5.70 -4.87
C ILE A 22 -2.08 6.68 -6.05
N LEU A 23 -1.01 7.43 -6.26
CA LEU A 23 -0.93 8.41 -7.35
C LEU A 23 -0.97 7.74 -8.72
N GLU A 24 -0.18 6.68 -8.93
CA GLU A 24 -0.18 5.91 -10.18
C GLU A 24 -1.52 5.19 -10.41
N TYR A 25 -2.12 4.64 -9.37
CA TYR A 25 -3.44 4.02 -9.42
C TYR A 25 -4.53 5.02 -9.83
N GLN A 26 -4.61 6.15 -9.14
CA GLN A 26 -5.62 7.18 -9.43
C GLN A 26 -5.42 7.79 -10.82
N GLN A 27 -4.18 8.01 -11.24
CA GLN A 27 -3.89 8.51 -12.59
C GLN A 27 -4.37 7.52 -13.66
N LYS A 28 -4.13 6.21 -13.47
CA LYS A 28 -4.60 5.18 -14.41
C LYS A 28 -6.11 5.00 -14.37
N ALA A 29 -6.72 4.93 -13.19
CA ALA A 29 -8.17 4.87 -13.01
C ALA A 29 -8.86 5.97 -13.84
N LYS A 30 -8.40 7.22 -13.70
CA LYS A 30 -8.96 8.36 -14.42
C LYS A 30 -8.58 8.42 -15.91
N SER A 31 -7.30 8.22 -16.24
CA SER A 31 -6.79 8.50 -17.60
C SER A 31 -6.92 7.32 -18.56
N THR A 32 -6.82 6.09 -18.05
CA THR A 32 -6.89 4.87 -18.87
C THR A 32 -8.31 4.32 -18.91
N TYR A 33 -8.98 4.25 -17.77
CA TYR A 33 -10.29 3.60 -17.67
C TYR A 33 -11.47 4.56 -17.53
N GLY A 34 -11.21 5.86 -17.31
CA GLY A 34 -12.27 6.85 -17.11
C GLY A 34 -13.10 6.62 -15.84
N TRP A 35 -12.55 5.93 -14.84
CA TRP A 35 -13.24 5.61 -13.60
C TRP A 35 -13.45 6.86 -12.73
N ASP A 36 -14.66 6.97 -12.21
CA ASP A 36 -15.01 7.87 -11.13
C ASP A 36 -14.46 7.38 -9.78
N ASN A 37 -14.56 8.24 -8.76
CA ASN A 37 -14.00 7.96 -7.43
C ASN A 37 -14.66 6.76 -6.74
N GLU A 38 -15.93 6.47 -7.02
CA GLU A 38 -16.64 5.33 -6.44
C GLU A 38 -16.15 4.02 -7.07
N THR A 39 -16.09 3.97 -8.40
CA THR A 39 -15.53 2.83 -9.14
C THR A 39 -14.08 2.56 -8.74
N THR A 40 -13.29 3.64 -8.56
CA THR A 40 -11.89 3.60 -8.11
C THR A 40 -11.78 3.00 -6.70
N LEU A 41 -12.65 3.43 -5.78
CA LEU A 41 -12.69 2.91 -4.41
C LEU A 41 -13.08 1.42 -4.37
N ASN A 42 -14.08 1.02 -5.15
CA ASN A 42 -14.54 -0.37 -5.19
C ASN A 42 -13.50 -1.31 -5.82
N SER A 43 -12.71 -0.81 -6.77
CA SER A 43 -11.75 -1.60 -7.52
C SER A 43 -10.37 -1.72 -6.85
N ILE A 44 -10.07 -0.93 -5.80
CA ILE A 44 -8.74 -0.88 -5.19
C ILE A 44 -8.33 -2.22 -4.57
N SER A 45 -9.30 -2.96 -4.02
CA SER A 45 -9.08 -4.23 -3.33
C SER A 45 -8.38 -5.28 -4.22
N HIS A 46 -8.65 -5.28 -5.53
CA HIS A 46 -8.01 -6.17 -6.51
C HIS A 46 -6.50 -5.92 -6.67
N TRP A 47 -6.05 -4.72 -6.31
CA TRP A 47 -4.66 -4.29 -6.43
C TRP A 47 -3.90 -4.35 -5.10
N LEU A 48 -4.56 -4.76 -4.02
CA LEU A 48 -3.93 -4.99 -2.71
C LEU A 48 -3.58 -6.47 -2.57
N THR A 49 -2.40 -6.77 -2.04
CA THR A 49 -1.98 -8.14 -1.69
C THR A 49 -1.37 -8.17 -0.30
N ASP A 50 -1.17 -9.38 0.24
CA ASP A 50 -0.46 -9.63 1.50
C ASP A 50 -0.99 -8.72 2.63
N ALA A 51 -0.09 -8.01 3.31
CA ALA A 51 -0.43 -7.15 4.44
C ALA A 51 -1.42 -6.02 4.09
N ALA A 52 -1.45 -5.57 2.83
CA ALA A 52 -2.41 -4.57 2.38
C ALA A 52 -3.82 -5.16 2.18
N ALA A 53 -3.90 -6.38 1.63
CA ALA A 53 -5.16 -7.09 1.50
C ALA A 53 -5.72 -7.46 2.88
N GLU A 54 -4.89 -7.97 3.78
CA GLU A 54 -5.29 -8.29 5.16
C GLU A 54 -5.82 -7.06 5.91
N TRP A 55 -5.13 -5.93 5.80
CA TRP A 55 -5.60 -4.67 6.39
C TRP A 55 -6.95 -4.24 5.81
N TYR A 56 -7.15 -4.36 4.49
CA TYR A 56 -8.42 -4.03 3.87
C TYR A 56 -9.55 -4.96 4.34
N GLN A 57 -9.28 -6.26 4.45
CA GLN A 57 -10.24 -7.23 4.99
C GLN A 57 -10.62 -6.92 6.45
N GLN A 58 -9.67 -6.45 7.26
CA GLN A 58 -9.95 -6.02 8.63
C GLN A 58 -10.88 -4.80 8.67
N LEU A 59 -10.71 -3.82 7.77
CA LEU A 59 -11.63 -2.68 7.66
C LEU A 59 -13.07 -3.12 7.32
N ILE A 60 -13.21 -4.13 6.45
CA ILE A 60 -14.52 -4.71 6.12
C ILE A 60 -15.15 -5.33 7.38
N GLN A 61 -14.38 -6.14 8.11
CA GLN A 61 -14.87 -6.84 9.31
C GLN A 61 -15.25 -5.86 10.43
N SER A 62 -14.48 -4.79 10.61
CA SER A 62 -14.79 -3.74 11.60
C SER A 62 -15.87 -2.77 11.15
N ASN A 63 -16.39 -2.90 9.92
CA ASN A 63 -17.33 -1.97 9.31
C ASN A 63 -16.81 -0.51 9.28
N GLU A 64 -15.49 -0.35 9.15
CA GLU A 64 -14.76 0.92 9.11
C GLU A 64 -14.35 1.29 7.68
N LEU A 65 -15.02 0.74 6.67
CA LEU A 65 -14.71 1.02 5.28
C LEU A 65 -14.87 2.52 4.97
N PRO A 66 -13.87 3.13 4.35
CA PRO A 66 -13.97 4.52 3.92
C PRO A 66 -15.05 4.67 2.86
N LYS A 67 -15.95 5.65 3.03
CA LYS A 67 -17.06 5.94 2.10
C LYS A 67 -16.66 6.80 0.90
N SER A 68 -15.40 7.19 0.81
CA SER A 68 -14.89 8.07 -0.25
C SER A 68 -13.42 7.80 -0.49
N TRP A 69 -12.99 8.01 -1.74
CA TRP A 69 -11.60 7.83 -2.15
C TRP A 69 -10.63 8.66 -1.29
N ASP A 70 -10.95 9.92 -0.99
CA ASP A 70 -10.13 10.79 -0.13
C ASP A 70 -9.91 10.19 1.27
N THR A 71 -10.98 9.70 1.92
CA THR A 71 -10.90 9.04 3.22
C THR A 71 -10.05 7.77 3.14
N PHE A 72 -10.23 6.98 2.09
CA PHE A 72 -9.40 5.79 1.86
C PHE A 72 -7.92 6.15 1.76
N VAL A 73 -7.57 7.16 0.95
CA VAL A 73 -6.19 7.62 0.79
C VAL A 73 -5.59 8.04 2.13
N LYS A 74 -6.33 8.79 2.96
CA LYS A 74 -5.89 9.20 4.30
C LYS A 74 -5.60 7.99 5.20
N PHE A 75 -6.51 7.04 5.28
CA PHE A 75 -6.36 5.82 6.08
C PHE A 75 -5.21 4.95 5.59
N PHE A 76 -5.11 4.78 4.28
CA PHE A 76 -4.05 4.01 3.63
C PHE A 76 -2.67 4.64 3.88
N LEU A 77 -2.53 5.95 3.68
CA LEU A 77 -1.28 6.64 3.94
C LEU A 77 -0.92 6.65 5.42
N ALA A 78 -1.88 6.84 6.33
CA ALA A 78 -1.63 6.72 7.76
C ALA A 78 -1.12 5.31 8.10
N ARG A 79 -1.76 4.26 7.56
CA ARG A 79 -1.37 2.88 7.84
C ARG A 79 0.01 2.51 7.27
N PHE A 80 0.27 2.85 6.02
CA PHE A 80 1.46 2.37 5.28
C PHE A 80 2.60 3.39 5.19
N SER A 81 2.34 4.67 5.46
CA SER A 81 3.35 5.74 5.41
C SER A 81 3.83 6.21 6.79
N SER A 82 3.24 5.70 7.89
CA SER A 82 3.56 6.16 9.24
C SER A 82 5.07 6.11 9.55
N PRO A 83 5.63 7.16 10.18
CA PRO A 83 7.04 7.22 10.57
C PRO A 83 7.45 6.06 11.48
N GLU A 84 6.53 5.55 12.30
CA GLU A 84 6.74 4.37 13.16
C GLU A 84 7.09 3.11 12.36
N ARG A 85 6.54 2.92 11.16
CA ARG A 85 6.93 1.82 10.26
C ARG A 85 8.29 2.05 9.61
N LYS A 86 8.67 3.31 9.34
CA LYS A 86 10.02 3.65 8.85
C LYS A 86 11.09 3.43 9.92
N GLU A 87 10.78 3.74 11.18
CA GLU A 87 11.65 3.50 12.34
C GLU A 87 11.73 2.02 12.70
N ALA A 88 10.60 1.31 12.77
CA ALA A 88 10.59 -0.15 12.95
C ALA A 88 11.42 -0.86 11.86
N LEU A 89 11.43 -0.33 10.64
CA LEU A 89 12.31 -0.85 9.59
C LEU A 89 13.78 -0.56 9.79
N LYS A 90 14.13 0.64 10.24
CA LYS A 90 15.53 0.95 10.58
C LYS A 90 16.00 0.03 11.68
N ILE A 91 15.18 -0.19 12.71
CA ILE A 91 15.48 -1.06 13.84
C ILE A 91 15.62 -2.51 13.37
N GLN A 92 14.64 -3.04 12.63
CA GLN A 92 14.68 -4.42 12.10
C GLN A 92 15.84 -4.63 11.11
N ARG A 93 16.15 -3.65 10.25
CA ARG A 93 17.28 -3.70 9.32
C ARG A 93 18.63 -3.60 10.04
N ASN A 94 18.73 -2.83 11.13
CA ASN A 94 19.92 -2.83 11.97
C ASN A 94 20.10 -4.17 12.69
N GLN A 95 19.02 -4.75 13.22
CA GLN A 95 19.05 -6.05 13.90
C GLN A 95 19.47 -7.19 12.95
N CYS A 96 18.97 -7.21 11.70
CA CYS A 96 19.43 -8.18 10.68
C CYS A 96 20.89 -7.96 10.25
N ARG A 97 21.42 -6.74 10.32
CA ARG A 97 22.83 -6.45 9.99
C ARG A 97 23.78 -6.81 11.14
N GLN A 98 23.33 -6.74 12.39
CA GLN A 98 24.15 -7.07 13.55
C GLN A 98 24.36 -8.58 13.71
N GLY A 99 23.38 -9.42 13.34
CA GLY A 99 23.55 -10.89 13.36
C GLY A 99 24.53 -11.46 12.31
N LEU A 100 24.98 -10.66 11.34
CA LEU A 100 25.98 -11.08 10.33
C LEU A 100 27.42 -10.69 10.70
N ASN A 101 27.59 -9.85 11.73
CA ASN A 101 28.90 -9.40 12.22
C ASN A 101 29.33 -10.11 13.52
N GLU A 102 28.50 -10.99 14.09
CA GLU A 102 28.80 -11.78 15.30
C GLU A 102 29.12 -13.26 14.99
N SER A 103 29.41 -13.61 13.74
CA SER A 103 29.94 -14.93 13.36
C SER A 103 31.37 -14.87 12.81
N VAL A 104 32.13 -13.85 13.22
CA VAL A 104 33.60 -13.84 13.11
C VAL A 104 34.17 -13.33 14.45
N ALA A 105 34.17 -14.22 15.44
CA ALA A 105 35.10 -14.19 16.58
C ALA A 105 35.19 -15.61 17.15
#